data_AF-A0A7C4UPN4-F1
#
_entry.id   AF-A0A7C4UPN4-F1
#
_cell.length_a   1.000
_cell.length_b   1.000
_cell.length_c   1.000
_cell.angle_alpha   90.00
_cell.angle_beta   90.00
_cell.angle_gamma   90.00
#
_symmetry.space_group_name_H-M   'P 1'
#
loop_
_entity.id
_entity.type
_entity.pdbx_description
1 polymer ?
#
loop_
_entity_poly.entity_id
_entity_poly.type
_entity_poly.pdbx_seq_one_letter_code
_entity_poly.pdbx_strand_id
1 'polypeptide(L)'
;MSSDGMKIIILRWMVIFGVVIFFAVLFLRTAWLCDDAYITFRVVDNFVNGYGLRWNVAERVQAYTHPLWMFLHIPFYALTNEMFLTPIFISFGVSMITIILVLLFVAENTSQ
;
A
#
# COMPACT_ATOMS: atom_id res chain seq x y z
N MET A 1 0.56 -20.95 -33.41
CA MET A 1 -0.46 -20.28 -32.56
C MET A 1 -1.49 -19.68 -33.50
N SER A 2 -2.79 -20.03 -33.38
CA SER A 2 -3.81 -19.47 -34.28
C SER A 2 -3.91 -17.95 -34.07
N SER A 3 -4.33 -17.21 -35.11
CA SER A 3 -4.57 -15.77 -35.01
C SER A 3 -5.47 -15.42 -33.82
N ASP A 4 -6.43 -16.29 -33.50
CA ASP A 4 -7.40 -16.06 -32.44
C ASP A 4 -6.79 -16.27 -31.04
N GLY A 5 -5.87 -17.22 -30.87
CA GLY A 5 -5.13 -17.36 -29.62
C GLY A 5 -4.26 -16.15 -29.30
N MET A 6 -3.66 -15.52 -30.32
CA MET A 6 -2.87 -14.29 -30.13
C MET A 6 -3.76 -13.12 -29.70
N LYS A 7 -4.95 -12.98 -30.30
CA LYS A 7 -5.92 -11.92 -29.94
C LYS A 7 -6.38 -12.03 -28.48
N ILE A 8 -6.63 -13.24 -27.99
CA ILE A 8 -7.07 -13.47 -26.59
C ILE A 8 -5.98 -13.04 -25.60
N ILE A 9 -4.71 -13.37 -25.86
CA ILE A 9 -3.60 -12.97 -24.97
C ILE A 9 -3.45 -11.45 -24.95
N ILE A 10 -3.51 -10.80 -26.12
CA ILE A 10 -3.41 -9.33 -26.22
C ILE A 10 -4.56 -8.66 -25.45
N LEU A 11 -5.79 -9.11 -25.69
CA LEU A 11 -6.97 -8.57 -25.01
C LEU A 11 -6.87 -8.69 -23.49
N ARG A 12 -6.38 -9.84 -22.99
CA ARG A 12 -6.17 -10.07 -21.55
C ARG A 12 -5.23 -9.04 -20.93
N TRP A 13 -4.06 -8.82 -21.54
CA TRP A 13 -3.10 -7.85 -21.05
C TRP A 13 -3.60 -6.40 -21.16
N MET A 14 -4.38 -6.09 -22.20
CA MET A 14 -5.03 -4.78 -22.33
C MET A 14 -6.00 -4.51 -21.17
N VAL A 15 -6.81 -5.50 -20.77
CA VAL A 15 -7.73 -5.36 -19.63
C VAL A 15 -6.96 -5.17 -18.33
N ILE A 16 -5.96 -5.99 -18.06
CA ILE A 16 -5.13 -5.88 -16.84
C ILE A 16 -4.49 -4.49 -16.77
N PHE A 17 -3.88 -4.04 -17.86
CA PHE A 17 -3.25 -2.72 -17.93
C PHE A 17 -4.26 -1.59 -17.74
N GLY A 18 -5.44 -1.69 -18.35
CA GLY A 18 -6.53 -0.74 -18.21
C GLY A 18 -7.00 -0.59 -16.76
N VAL A 19 -7.19 -1.71 -16.05
CA VAL A 19 -7.59 -1.70 -14.63
C VAL A 19 -6.51 -1.09 -13.75
N VAL A 20 -5.23 -1.44 -13.98
CA VAL A 20 -4.09 -0.89 -13.23
C VAL A 20 -3.98 0.63 -13.38
N ILE A 21 -4.06 1.14 -14.61
CA ILE A 21 -4.04 2.59 -14.87
C ILE A 21 -5.23 3.27 -14.21
N PHE A 22 -6.42 2.71 -14.38
CA PHE A 22 -7.64 3.27 -13.81
C PHE A 22 -7.54 3.39 -12.29
N PHE A 23 -7.11 2.32 -11.61
CA PHE A 23 -6.86 2.36 -10.17
C PHE A 23 -5.81 3.40 -9.79
N ALA A 24 -4.69 3.48 -10.52
CA ALA A 24 -3.63 4.42 -10.21
C ALA A 24 -4.10 5.89 -10.30
N VAL A 25 -4.85 6.23 -11.36
CA VAL A 25 -5.43 7.56 -11.52
C VAL A 25 -6.41 7.88 -10.41
N LEU A 26 -7.31 6.95 -10.07
CA LEU A 26 -8.26 7.15 -8.98
C LEU A 26 -7.54 7.38 -7.65
N PHE A 27 -6.63 6.48 -7.28
CA PHE A 27 -5.88 6.55 -6.03
C PHE A 27 -5.17 7.90 -5.89
N LEU A 28 -4.41 8.32 -6.91
CA LEU A 28 -3.66 9.57 -6.87
C LEU A 28 -4.57 10.81 -6.75
N ARG A 29 -5.79 10.76 -7.28
CA ARG A 29 -6.75 11.86 -7.20
C ARG A 29 -7.49 11.94 -5.86
N THR A 30 -7.53 10.83 -5.11
CA THR A 30 -8.27 10.73 -3.84
C THR A 30 -7.37 10.44 -2.65
N ALA A 31 -6.04 10.45 -2.83
CA ALA A 31 -5.10 10.19 -1.76
C ALA A 31 -5.16 11.30 -0.70
N TRP A 32 -5.39 10.90 0.55
CA TRP A 32 -5.39 11.78 1.70
C TRP A 32 -5.00 11.00 2.96
N LEU A 33 -4.69 11.71 4.04
CA LEU A 33 -4.40 11.13 5.34
C LEU A 33 -5.38 11.67 6.37
N CYS A 34 -5.91 10.77 7.21
CA CYS A 34 -6.75 11.14 8.32
C CYS A 34 -5.94 11.55 9.55
N ASP A 35 -6.54 12.37 10.41
CA ASP A 35 -5.91 12.83 11.66
C ASP A 35 -5.57 11.67 12.60
N ASP A 36 -6.42 10.63 12.63
CA ASP A 36 -6.19 9.44 13.47
C ASP A 36 -4.90 8.69 13.08
N ALA A 37 -4.52 8.70 11.79
CA ALA A 37 -3.28 8.07 11.34
C ALA A 37 -2.04 8.70 12.01
N TYR A 38 -2.11 10.00 12.34
CA TYR A 38 -1.02 10.69 13.03
C TYR A 38 -0.76 10.14 14.44
N ILE A 39 -1.74 9.47 15.05
CA ILE A 39 -1.53 8.74 16.30
C ILE A 39 -0.42 7.69 16.14
N THR A 40 -0.52 6.91 15.08
CA THR A 40 0.47 5.86 14.81
C THR A 40 1.78 6.44 14.30
N PHE A 41 1.72 7.50 13.50
CA PHE A 41 2.92 8.14 12.95
C PHE A 41 3.85 8.69 14.02
N ARG A 42 3.32 9.34 15.07
CA ARG A 42 4.18 9.77 16.18
C ARG A 42 4.82 8.60 16.90
N VAL A 43 4.13 7.46 17.03
CA VAL A 43 4.72 6.26 17.64
C VAL A 43 5.85 5.71 16.76
N VAL A 44 5.66 5.71 15.44
CA VAL A 44 6.71 5.35 14.47
C VAL A 44 7.90 6.29 14.58
N ASP A 45 7.66 7.60 14.65
CA ASP A 45 8.70 8.62 14.81
C ASP A 45 9.47 8.46 16.12
N ASN A 46 8.76 8.26 17.24
CA ASN A 46 9.37 7.98 18.53
C ASN A 46 10.22 6.71 18.50
N PHE A 47 9.76 5.66 17.82
CA PHE A 47 10.51 4.42 17.69
C PHE A 47 11.79 4.61 16.88
N VAL A 48 11.72 5.28 15.73
CA VAL A 48 12.87 5.56 14.86
C VAL A 48 13.91 6.43 15.58
N ASN A 49 13.48 7.37 16.43
CA ASN A 49 14.37 8.20 17.25
C ASN A 49 14.84 7.54 18.57
N GLY A 50 14.49 6.27 18.81
CA GLY A 50 14.99 5.50 19.96
C GLY A 50 14.21 5.67 21.27
N TYR A 51 13.05 6.35 21.26
CA TYR A 51 12.18 6.50 22.42
C TYR A 51 11.25 5.30 22.66
N GLY A 52 11.26 4.33 21.75
CA GLY A 52 10.45 3.11 21.78
C GLY A 52 9.03 3.30 21.25
N LEU A 53 8.23 2.22 21.28
CA LEU A 53 6.86 2.17 20.74
C LEU A 53 5.85 2.85 21.68
N ARG A 54 5.99 4.16 21.89
CA ARG A 54 5.16 4.96 22.82
C ARG A 54 4.66 6.22 22.13
N TRP A 55 3.51 6.71 22.57
CA TRP A 55 2.97 8.00 22.10
C TRP A 55 3.64 9.20 22.80
N ASN A 56 3.67 9.14 24.15
CA ASN A 56 4.38 10.08 25.01
C ASN A 56 5.62 9.39 25.58
N VAL A 57 6.80 9.99 25.47
CA VAL A 57 8.07 9.36 25.90
C VAL A 57 8.08 9.03 27.40
N ALA A 58 7.48 9.91 28.21
CA ALA A 58 7.36 9.77 29.66
C ALA A 58 6.35 8.71 30.10
N GLU A 59 5.40 8.31 29.23
CA GLU A 59 4.29 7.42 29.57
C GLU A 59 4.40 6.10 28.81
N ARG A 60 4.10 4.99 29.47
CA ARG A 60 4.12 3.66 28.85
C ARG A 60 2.72 3.24 28.45
N VAL A 61 2.22 3.85 27.37
CA VAL A 61 0.90 3.56 26.81
C VAL A 61 1.01 3.21 25.32
N GLN A 62 0.37 2.11 24.93
CA GLN A 62 0.22 1.71 23.54
C GLN A 62 -0.96 2.45 22.92
N ALA A 63 -0.69 3.33 21.95
CA ALA A 63 -1.73 4.12 21.27
C ALA A 63 -2.13 3.58 19.89
N TYR A 64 -1.33 2.71 19.27
CA TYR A 64 -1.62 2.14 17.95
C TYR A 64 -2.56 0.93 18.06
N THR A 65 -3.50 0.82 17.12
CA THR A 65 -4.51 -0.25 17.04
C THR A 65 -4.20 -1.31 15.98
N HIS A 66 -3.26 -1.04 15.09
CA HIS A 66 -2.86 -1.91 13.97
C HIS A 66 -1.33 -2.12 13.95
N PRO A 67 -0.80 -3.07 14.74
CA PRO A 67 0.64 -3.25 14.91
C PRO A 67 1.37 -3.64 13.61
N LEU A 68 0.78 -4.49 12.77
CA LEU A 68 1.40 -4.88 11.49
C LEU A 68 1.61 -3.66 10.58
N TRP A 69 0.61 -2.78 10.50
CA TRP A 69 0.68 -1.55 9.71
C TRP A 69 1.72 -0.57 10.26
N MET A 70 1.75 -0.42 11.60
CA MET A 70 2.75 0.39 12.29
C MET A 70 4.18 -0.13 12.04
N PHE A 71 4.42 -1.44 12.18
CA PHE A 71 5.73 -2.04 11.90
C PHE A 71 6.12 -1.92 10.43
N LEU A 72 5.15 -2.01 9.51
CA LEU A 72 5.40 -1.80 8.09
C LEU A 72 5.91 -0.38 7.82
N HIS A 73 5.41 0.65 8.49
CA HIS A 73 5.87 2.03 8.29
C HIS A 73 7.29 2.31 8.78
N ILE A 74 7.73 1.67 9.86
CA ILE A 74 9.02 1.95 10.51
C ILE A 74 10.21 1.98 9.54
N PRO A 75 10.49 0.93 8.74
CA PRO A 75 11.66 0.92 7.87
C PRO A 75 11.59 1.99 6.77
N PHE A 76 10.41 2.25 6.19
CA PHE A 76 10.26 3.26 5.15
C PHE A 76 10.35 4.67 5.71
N TYR A 77 9.78 4.93 6.89
CA TYR A 77 9.92 6.22 7.55
C TYR A 77 11.37 6.47 7.97
N ALA A 78 12.08 5.48 8.50
CA ALA A 78 13.49 5.60 8.86
C ALA A 78 14.39 5.98 7.65
N LEU A 79 14.02 5.55 6.45
CA LEU A 79 14.76 5.86 5.21
C LEU A 79 14.37 7.23 4.63
N THR A 80 13.08 7.57 4.67
CA THR A 80 12.56 8.77 3.98
C THR A 80 12.53 10.00 4.87
N ASN A 81 12.36 9.83 6.19
CA ASN A 81 12.01 10.87 7.15
C ASN A 81 10.80 11.73 6.73
N GLU A 82 9.93 11.19 5.86
CA GLU A 82 8.80 11.91 5.27
C GLU A 82 7.49 11.19 5.57
N MET A 83 6.82 11.62 6.64
CA MET A 83 5.64 10.92 7.17
C MET A 83 4.37 11.15 6.34
N PHE A 84 4.29 12.21 5.54
CA PHE A 84 3.10 12.48 4.73
C PHE A 84 3.03 11.56 3.50
N LEU A 85 4.13 11.45 2.74
CA LEU A 85 4.14 10.69 1.49
C LEU A 85 4.37 9.18 1.71
N THR A 86 5.14 8.80 2.72
CA THR A 86 5.44 7.39 3.03
C THR A 86 4.20 6.49 3.14
N PRO A 87 3.18 6.82 3.96
CA PRO A 87 1.99 5.99 4.08
C PRO A 87 1.16 5.96 2.80
N ILE A 88 1.12 7.05 2.04
CA ILE A 88 0.42 7.10 0.75
C ILE A 88 1.08 6.12 -0.23
N PHE A 89 2.42 6.13 -0.35
CA PHE A 89 3.13 5.21 -1.24
C PHE A 89 3.08 3.76 -0.79
N ILE A 90 3.13 3.48 0.52
CA ILE A 90 2.97 2.12 1.05
C ILE A 90 1.56 1.60 0.75
N SER A 91 0.52 2.40 1.02
CA SER A 91 -0.87 2.05 0.70
C SER A 91 -1.04 1.78 -0.79
N PHE A 92 -0.50 2.66 -1.64
CA PHE A 92 -0.52 2.47 -3.08
C PHE A 92 0.14 1.16 -3.50
N GLY A 93 1.35 0.89 -3.00
CA GLY A 93 2.11 -0.31 -3.33
C GLY A 93 1.38 -1.60 -2.91
N VAL A 94 0.91 -1.66 -1.66
CA VAL A 94 0.17 -2.83 -1.16
C VAL A 94 -1.12 -3.05 -1.95
N SER A 95 -1.92 -2.00 -2.17
CA SER A 95 -3.15 -2.11 -2.97
C SER A 95 -2.87 -2.52 -4.42
N MET A 96 -1.84 -1.96 -5.05
CA MET A 96 -1.46 -2.31 -6.41
C MET A 96 -1.04 -3.78 -6.53
N ILE A 97 -0.24 -4.27 -5.59
CA ILE A 97 0.15 -5.68 -5.52
C ILE A 97 -1.09 -6.56 -5.38
N THR A 98 -2.01 -6.22 -4.48
CA THR A 98 -3.26 -6.98 -4.32
C THR A 98 -4.08 -7.02 -5.61
N ILE A 99 -4.25 -5.90 -6.29
CA ILE A 99 -5.00 -5.83 -7.55
C ILE A 99 -4.36 -6.71 -8.62
N ILE A 100 -3.03 -6.62 -8.79
CA ILE A 100 -2.31 -7.44 -9.76
C ILE A 100 -2.47 -8.92 -9.44
N LEU A 101 -2.29 -9.32 -8.18
CA LEU A 101 -2.46 -10.71 -7.76
C LEU A 101 -3.87 -11.24 -8.02
N VAL A 102 -4.91 -10.44 -7.70
CA VAL A 102 -6.30 -10.81 -7.98
C VAL A 102 -6.55 -10.94 -9.48
N LEU A 103 -6.06 -10.01 -10.29
CA LEU A 103 -6.24 -10.05 -11.75
C LEU A 103 -5.54 -11.26 -12.38
N LEU A 104 -4.32 -11.58 -11.94
CA LEU A 104 -3.59 -12.76 -12.38
C LEU A 104 -4.32 -14.04 -11.98
N PHE A 105 -4.77 -14.12 -10.71
CA PHE A 105 -5.56 -15.24 -10.22
C PHE A 105 -6.84 -15.46 -11.03
N VAL A 106 -7.61 -14.40 -11.28
CA VAL A 106 -8.85 -14.48 -12.08
C VAL A 106 -8.55 -14.90 -13.52
N ALA A 107 -7.49 -14.33 -14.12
CA ALA A 107 -7.08 -14.64 -15.49
C ALA A 107 -6.69 -16.11 -15.67
N GLU A 108 -6.03 -16.72 -14.68
CA GLU A 108 -5.68 -18.13 -14.69
C GLU A 108 -6.92 -19.02 -14.55
N ASN A 109 -7.79 -18.74 -13.58
CA ASN A 109 -8.97 -19.57 -13.30
C ASN A 109 -10.09 -19.44 -14.36
N THR A 110 -10.13 -18.36 -15.13
CA THR A 110 -11.08 -18.21 -16.25
C THR A 110 -10.58 -18.86 -17.54
N SER A 111 -9.29 -19.21 -17.60
CA SER A 111 -8.66 -19.83 -18.78
C SER A 111 -8.69 -21.36 -18.78
N GLN A 112 -9.13 -21.97 -17.68
CA GLN A 112 -9.41 -23.40 -17.54
C GLN A 112 -10.86 -23.69 -17.94
#